data_AF-A0A2D9F136-F1
#
_entry.id   AF-A0A2D9F136-F1
#
_cell.length_a   1.000
_cell.length_b   1.000
_cell.length_c   1.000
_cell.angle_alpha   90.00
_cell.angle_beta   90.00
_cell.angle_gamma   90.00
#
_symmetry.space_group_name_H-M   'P 1'
#
loop_
_entity.id
_entity.type
_entity.pdbx_description
1 polymer ?
#
loop_
_entity_poly.entity_id
_entity_poly.type
_entity_poly.pdbx_seq_one_letter_code
_entity_poly.pdbx_strand_id
1 'polypeptide(L)' 'CAENGAVTVEAVYCLGNCALSPAALIDGELHGRLDTARTLDLVAGR' A
#
# COMPACT_ATOMS: atom_id res chain seq x y z
N CYS A 1 12.29 12.07 -4.28
CA CYS A 1 11.26 12.64 -3.38
C CYS A 1 10.09 13.01 -4.28
N ALA A 2 8.93 12.36 -4.16
CA ALA A 2 7.79 12.66 -5.03
C ALA A 2 7.35 14.10 -4.80
N GLU A 3 7.61 14.96 -5.77
CA GLU A 3 7.36 16.41 -5.74
C GLU A 3 5.88 16.78 -5.99
N ASN A 4 4.99 15.79 -5.95
CA ASN A 4 3.55 15.94 -6.09
C ASN A 4 2.94 15.23 -4.88
N GLY A 5 2.34 15.95 -3.93
CA GLY A 5 1.77 15.42 -2.68
C GLY A 5 0.55 14.50 -2.84
N ALA A 6 0.53 13.64 -3.84
CA ALA A 6 -0.55 12.72 -4.16
C ALA A 6 -0.53 11.44 -3.33
N VAL A 7 0.64 11.03 -2.81
CA VAL A 7 0.80 9.80 -2.04
C VAL A 7 1.71 10.06 -0.84
N THR A 8 1.22 9.71 0.35
CA THR A 8 2.00 9.74 1.59
C THR A 8 2.35 8.30 1.99
N VAL A 9 3.62 8.07 2.34
CA VAL A 9 4.08 6.75 2.81
C VAL A 9 4.40 6.87 4.29
N GLU A 10 3.70 6.09 5.11
CA GLU A 10 3.92 6.01 6.55
C GLU A 10 4.33 4.59 6.93
N ALA A 11 5.27 4.48 7.88
CA ALA A 11 5.64 3.19 8.44
C ALA A 11 4.53 2.72 9.39
N VAL A 12 4.13 1.45 9.25
CA VAL A 12 3.16 0.80 10.12
C VAL A 12 3.79 -0.40 10.80
N TYR A 13 3.23 -0.77 11.96
CA TYR A 13 3.56 -2.03 12.61
C TYR A 13 2.90 -3.22 11.90
N CYS A 14 3.05 -4.41 12.48
CA CYS A 14 2.47 -5.63 11.95
C CYS A 14 0.95 -5.49 11.73
N LEU A 15 0.51 -5.73 10.49
CA LEU A 15 -0.91 -5.72 10.09
C LEU A 15 -1.61 -7.07 10.32
N GLY A 16 -0.93 -8.06 10.92
CA GLY A 16 -1.46 -9.41 11.14
C GLY A 16 -1.73 -10.22 9.86
N ASN A 17 -1.36 -9.70 8.68
CA ASN A 17 -1.66 -10.30 7.39
C ASN A 17 -0.51 -11.16 6.83
N CYS A 18 0.25 -11.83 7.71
CA CYS A 18 1.51 -12.47 7.36
C CYS A 18 1.37 -13.52 6.23
N ALA A 19 0.28 -14.29 6.24
CA ALA A 19 0.00 -15.31 5.22
C ALA A 19 -0.24 -14.73 3.82
N LEU A 20 -0.60 -13.44 3.73
CA LEU A 20 -0.83 -12.71 2.49
C LEU A 20 0.23 -11.63 2.27
N SER A 21 1.44 -11.80 2.83
CA SER A 21 2.53 -10.88 2.55
C SER A 21 2.84 -10.83 1.05
N PRO A 22 3.24 -9.68 0.49
CA PRO A 22 3.38 -8.35 1.11
C PRO A 22 2.03 -7.66 1.35
N ALA A 23 1.90 -6.89 2.44
CA ALA A 23 0.66 -6.22 2.82
C ALA A 23 0.87 -4.74 3.19
N ALA A 24 -0.11 -3.90 2.87
CA ALA A 24 -0.11 -2.47 3.18
C ALA A 24 -1.54 -1.96 3.42
N LEU A 25 -1.64 -0.86 4.17
CA LEU A 25 -2.86 -0.05 4.27
C LEU A 25 -2.79 1.03 3.19
N ILE A 26 -3.78 1.05 2.28
CA ILE A 26 -3.90 2.05 1.23
C ILE A 26 -5.28 2.68 1.42
N ASP A 27 -5.32 4.00 1.62
CA ASP A 27 -6.56 4.75 1.92
C ASP A 27 -7.42 4.18 3.06
N GLY A 28 -6.77 3.52 4.03
CA GLY A 28 -7.42 2.90 5.19
C GLY A 28 -7.87 1.44 4.98
N GLU A 29 -7.70 0.89 3.78
CA GLU A 29 -8.04 -0.49 3.46
C GLU A 29 -6.81 -1.40 3.46
N LEU A 30 -6.96 -2.60 4.04
CA LEU A 30 -5.87 -3.58 4.13
C LEU A 30 -5.79 -4.42 2.86
N HIS A 31 -4.68 -4.31 2.14
CA HIS A 31 -4.40 -5.12 0.97
C HIS A 31 -3.25 -6.09 1.23
N GLY A 32 -3.37 -7.32 0.74
CA GLY A 32 -2.32 -8.35 0.76
C GLY A 32 -2.03 -8.91 -0.62
N ARG A 33 -0.94 -9.67 -0.77
CA ARG A 33 -0.36 -10.13 -2.04
C ARG A 33 -0.10 -8.94 -2.96
N LEU A 34 0.56 -7.93 -2.43
CA LEU A 34 0.95 -6.75 -3.20
C LEU A 34 2.20 -7.06 -4.03
N ASP A 35 2.19 -6.57 -5.26
CA ASP A 35 3.33 -6.45 -6.14
C ASP A 35 3.39 -5.00 -6.67
N THR A 36 4.41 -4.67 -7.45
CA THR A 36 4.58 -3.32 -7.98
C THR A 36 3.40 -2.86 -8.83
N ALA A 37 2.88 -3.73 -9.71
CA ALA A 37 1.79 -3.36 -10.62
C ALA A 37 0.51 -3.08 -9.85
N ARG A 38 0.15 -3.96 -8.92
CA ARG A 38 -1.04 -3.83 -8.07
C ARG A 38 -0.94 -2.63 -7.14
N THR A 39 0.23 -2.36 -6.59
CA THR A 39 0.41 -1.20 -5.69
C THR A 39 0.23 0.11 -6.46
N LEU A 40 0.77 0.20 -7.69
CA LEU A 40 0.61 1.38 -8.54
C LEU A 40 -0.85 1.60 -8.96
N ASP A 41 -1.59 0.54 -9.24
CA ASP A 41 -3.02 0.61 -9.58
C ASP A 41 -3.84 1.19 -8.41
N LEU A 42 -3.62 0.65 -7.20
CA LEU A 42 -4.32 1.08 -5.99
C LEU A 42 -4.04 2.55 -5.63
N VAL A 43 -2.79 3.01 -5.71
CA VAL A 43 -2.45 4.41 -5.35
C VAL A 43 -2.76 5.41 -6.47
N ALA A 44 -3.07 4.95 -7.68
CA ALA A 44 -3.48 5.81 -8.79
C ALA A 44 -4.99 6.11 -8.79
N GLY A 45 -5.76 5.53 -7.87
CA GLY A 45 -7.20 5.76 -7.74
C GLY A 45 -8.02 5.20 -8.91
N ARG A 46 -7.66 4.01 -9.41
CA ARG A 46 -8.38 3.31 -10.47
C ARG A 46 -9.03 2.01 -9.98
#